data_AF-A0A939XE70-F1
#
_entry.id   AF-A0A939XE70-F1
#
_cell.length_a   1.000
_cell.length_b   1.000
_cell.length_c   1.000
_cell.angle_alpha   90.00
_cell.angle_beta   90.00
_cell.angle_gamma   90.00
#
_symmetry.space_group_name_H-M   'P 1'
#
loop_
_entity.id
_entity.type
_entity.pdbx_description
1 polymer ?
#
loop_
_entity_poly.entity_id
_entity_poly.type
_entity_poly.pdbx_seq_one_letter_code
_entity_poly.pdbx_strand_id
1 'polypeptide(L)'
;MSTLLICIIVVATALLAVALTGLLFYLVVKKYFDNEQKVRLLEMRIEEHKESLRVVSPIRLQAYERMALFLERISPNSLVLRCYRPGMDMSTLQSEMTRSIRDEWEHNLSQQVYMSSDVWQKIRQAKEEMINIVNSSAATLDKDAAPTELAGRVFATVTQKDLPTDAALEFMKAEIKSYFE
;
A
#
# COMPACT_ATOMS: atom_id res chain seq x y z
N MET A 1 70.96 41.59 -25.89
CA MET A 1 69.66 41.14 -26.43
C MET A 1 69.26 39.77 -25.87
N SER A 2 70.19 38.83 -25.73
CA SER A 2 69.94 37.48 -25.18
C SER A 2 69.49 37.45 -23.71
N THR A 3 70.07 38.27 -22.82
CA THR A 3 69.74 38.25 -21.38
C THR A 3 68.34 38.77 -21.07
N LEU A 4 67.92 39.88 -21.69
CA LEU A 4 66.57 40.44 -21.54
C LEU A 4 65.49 39.45 -22.02
N LEU A 5 65.74 38.80 -23.16
CA LEU A 5 64.85 37.79 -23.73
C LEU A 5 64.70 36.59 -22.78
N ILE A 6 65.80 36.10 -22.21
CA ILE A 6 65.79 35.02 -21.22
C ILE A 6 64.98 35.42 -19.98
N CYS A 7 65.17 36.64 -19.46
CA CYS A 7 64.39 37.13 -18.32
C CYS A 7 62.88 37.17 -18.62
N ILE A 8 62.49 37.64 -19.81
CA ILE A 8 61.08 37.69 -20.23
C ILE A 8 60.49 36.28 -20.30
N ILE A 9 61.22 35.32 -20.89
CA ILE A 9 60.77 33.93 -20.99
C ILE A 9 60.59 33.31 -19.60
N VAL A 10 61.54 33.52 -18.68
CA VAL A 10 61.47 33.01 -17.31
C VAL A 10 60.30 33.60 -16.53
N VAL A 11 60.05 34.91 -16.68
CA VAL A 11 58.90 35.56 -16.04
C VAL A 11 57.58 35.06 -16.64
N ALA A 12 57.51 34.90 -17.96
CA ALA A 12 56.31 34.40 -18.63
C ALA A 12 55.98 32.95 -18.23
N THR A 13 56.98 32.07 -18.14
CA THR A 13 56.77 30.67 -17.70
C THR A 13 56.37 30.60 -16.23
N ALA A 14 56.93 31.45 -15.36
CA ALA A 14 56.53 31.53 -13.96
C ALA A 14 55.07 32.00 -13.80
N LEU A 15 54.66 33.04 -14.55
CA LEU A 15 53.28 33.52 -14.55
C LEU A 15 52.30 32.46 -15.07
N LEU A 16 52.66 31.72 -16.12
CA LEU A 16 51.87 30.62 -16.65
C LEU A 16 51.69 29.50 -15.61
N ALA A 17 52.77 29.12 -14.91
CA ALA A 17 52.72 28.09 -13.88
C ALA A 17 51.81 28.50 -12.71
N VAL A 18 51.88 29.76 -12.26
CA VAL A 18 51.00 30.29 -11.22
C VAL A 18 49.54 30.30 -11.69
N ALA A 19 49.26 30.74 -12.92
CA ALA A 19 47.91 30.76 -13.47
C ALA A 19 47.31 29.35 -13.59
N LEU A 20 48.08 28.37 -14.08
CA LEU A 20 47.65 26.97 -14.16
C LEU A 20 47.36 26.38 -12.78
N THR A 21 48.24 26.64 -11.81
CA THR A 21 48.06 26.15 -10.43
C THR A 21 46.81 26.78 -9.79
N GLY A 22 46.60 28.09 -9.97
CA GLY A 22 45.41 28.79 -9.49
C GLY A 22 44.12 28.28 -10.14
N LEU A 23 44.13 28.00 -11.44
CA LEU A 23 43.00 27.41 -12.16
C LEU A 23 42.68 26.00 -11.63
N LEU A 24 43.69 25.14 -11.47
CA LEU A 24 43.51 23.80 -10.91
C LEU A 24 42.95 23.85 -9.50
N PHE A 25 43.49 24.73 -8.65
CA PHE A 25 42.99 24.94 -7.30
C PHE A 25 41.51 25.37 -7.30
N TYR A 26 41.16 26.35 -8.14
CA TYR A 26 39.77 26.80 -8.29
C TYR A 26 38.84 25.66 -8.73
N LEU A 27 39.25 24.84 -9.71
CA LEU A 27 38.44 23.71 -10.18
C LEU A 27 38.25 22.64 -9.10
N VAL A 28 39.30 22.33 -8.33
CA VAL A 28 39.22 21.37 -7.21
C VAL A 28 38.30 21.89 -6.12
N VAL A 29 38.46 23.14 -5.70
CA VAL A 29 37.63 23.77 -4.67
C VAL A 29 36.17 23.81 -5.12
N LYS A 30 35.90 24.23 -6.36
CA LYS A 30 34.55 24.24 -6.92
C LYS A 30 33.93 22.83 -6.93
N LYS A 31 34.67 21.83 -7.41
CA LYS A 31 34.19 20.44 -7.43
C LYS A 31 33.95 19.87 -6.03
N TYR A 32 34.77 20.25 -5.05
CA TYR A 32 34.60 19.86 -3.65
C TYR A 32 33.29 20.42 -3.09
N PHE A 33 33.06 21.73 -3.21
CA PHE A 33 31.83 22.37 -2.74
C PHE A 33 30.58 21.85 -3.45
N ASP A 34 30.63 21.65 -4.77
CA ASP A 34 29.52 21.07 -5.54
C ASP A 34 29.20 19.63 -5.07
N ASN A 35 30.23 18.84 -4.74
CA ASN A 35 30.05 17.49 -4.23
C ASN A 35 29.48 17.47 -2.80
N GLU A 36 29.98 18.35 -1.93
CA GLU A 36 29.48 18.49 -0.56
C GLU A 36 28.00 18.88 -0.53
N GLN A 37 27.59 19.82 -1.40
CA GLN A 37 26.18 20.19 -1.56
C GLN A 37 25.32 19.00 -2.01
N LYS A 38 25.80 18.19 -2.96
CA LYS A 38 25.08 16.99 -3.43
C LYS A 38 24.95 15.95 -2.33
N VAL A 39 26.03 15.68 -1.59
CA VAL A 39 26.02 14.74 -0.46
C VAL A 39 25.01 15.20 0.60
N ARG A 40 25.06 16.48 0.99
CA ARG A 40 24.13 17.04 1.98
C ARG A 40 22.68 17.00 1.51
N LEU A 41 22.41 17.24 0.22
CA LEU A 41 21.06 17.11 -0.35
C LEU A 41 20.56 15.66 -0.28
N LEU A 42 21.43 14.68 -0.58
CA LEU A 42 21.09 13.25 -0.46
C LEU A 42 20.81 12.87 0.99
N GLU A 43 21.63 13.33 1.94
CA GLU A 43 21.43 13.10 3.37
C GLU A 43 20.08 13.66 3.85
N MET A 44 19.73 14.90 3.46
CA MET A 44 18.43 15.49 3.80
C MET A 44 17.26 14.67 3.24
N ARG A 45 17.36 14.19 1.99
CA ARG A 45 16.31 13.33 1.39
C ARG A 45 16.20 11.97 2.09
N ILE A 46 17.32 11.37 2.47
CA ILE A 46 17.35 10.11 3.22
C ILE A 46 16.67 10.32 4.58
N GLU A 47 16.96 11.42 5.27
CA GLU A 47 16.38 11.70 6.59
C GLU A 47 14.88 12.02 6.50
N GLU A 48 14.46 12.80 5.50
CA GLU A 48 13.04 13.02 5.20
C GLU A 48 12.30 11.72 4.90
N HIS A 49 12.91 10.84 4.10
CA HIS A 49 12.35 9.53 3.80
C HIS A 49 12.24 8.65 5.06
N LYS A 50 13.26 8.63 5.92
CA LYS A 50 13.21 7.90 7.20
C LYS A 50 12.13 8.44 8.13
N GLU A 51 11.97 9.75 8.23
CA GLU A 51 10.90 10.37 9.03
C GLU A 51 9.52 10.03 8.45
N SER A 52 9.36 10.07 7.13
CA SER A 52 8.14 9.60 6.46
C SER A 52 7.84 8.12 6.76
N LEU A 53 8.85 7.25 6.70
CA LEU A 53 8.72 5.85 7.08
C LEU A 53 8.36 5.69 8.56
N ARG A 54 8.87 6.52 9.46
CA ARG A 54 8.53 6.46 10.89
C ARG A 54 7.09 6.86 11.19
N VAL A 55 6.57 7.87 10.49
CA VAL A 55 5.25 8.44 10.80
C VAL A 55 4.14 7.79 9.97
N VAL A 56 4.35 7.64 8.66
CA VAL A 56 3.31 7.22 7.72
C VAL A 56 3.19 5.69 7.64
N SER A 57 4.32 4.98 7.73
CA SER A 57 4.34 3.53 7.56
C SER A 57 3.51 2.77 8.60
N PRO A 58 3.55 3.13 9.90
CA PRO A 58 2.69 2.48 10.90
C PRO A 58 1.20 2.66 10.63
N ILE A 59 0.79 3.86 10.18
CA ILE A 59 -0.61 4.17 9.87
C ILE A 59 -1.07 3.37 8.64
N ARG A 60 -0.21 3.24 7.63
CA ARG A 60 -0.50 2.38 6.46
C ARG A 60 -0.65 0.92 6.88
N LEU A 61 0.29 0.36 7.65
CA LEU A 61 0.19 -1.02 8.15
C LEU A 61 -1.11 -1.24 8.93
N GLN A 62 -1.45 -0.32 9.83
CA GLN A 62 -2.69 -0.39 10.59
C GLN A 62 -3.93 -0.38 9.67
N ALA A 63 -3.92 0.42 8.61
CA ALA A 63 -5.00 0.44 7.62
C ALA A 63 -5.14 -0.92 6.91
N TYR A 64 -4.02 -1.53 6.52
CA TYR A 64 -4.01 -2.88 5.94
C TYR A 64 -4.49 -3.95 6.93
N GLU A 65 -4.09 -3.89 8.19
CA GLU A 65 -4.60 -4.80 9.23
C GLU A 65 -6.11 -4.69 9.39
N ARG A 66 -6.66 -3.46 9.37
CA ARG A 66 -8.10 -3.24 9.40
C ARG A 66 -8.80 -3.82 8.17
N MET A 67 -8.21 -3.72 6.99
CA MET A 67 -8.76 -4.33 5.78
C MET A 67 -8.68 -5.84 5.81
N ALA A 68 -7.60 -6.41 6.37
CA ALA A 68 -7.50 -7.85 6.59
C ALA A 68 -8.62 -8.34 7.50
N LEU A 69 -8.83 -7.66 8.62
CA LEU A 69 -9.92 -7.97 9.55
C LEU A 69 -11.30 -7.80 8.90
N PHE A 70 -11.49 -6.80 8.06
CA PHE A 70 -12.72 -6.63 7.29
C PHE A 70 -12.99 -7.84 6.40
N LEU A 71 -12.00 -8.28 5.59
CA LEU A 71 -12.12 -9.43 4.70
C LEU A 71 -12.40 -10.73 5.47
N GLU A 72 -11.69 -10.95 6.58
CA GLU A 72 -11.93 -12.09 7.49
C GLU A 72 -13.34 -12.06 8.10
N ARG A 73 -13.84 -10.88 8.47
CA ARG A 73 -15.17 -10.73 9.05
C ARG A 73 -16.28 -10.97 8.05
N ILE A 74 -16.14 -10.52 6.80
CA ILE A 74 -17.16 -10.75 5.76
C ILE A 74 -17.07 -12.15 5.15
N SER A 75 -16.04 -12.94 5.50
CA SER A 75 -15.94 -14.34 5.10
C SER A 75 -17.19 -15.12 5.58
N PRO A 76 -17.68 -16.09 4.81
CA PRO A 76 -18.86 -16.90 5.16
C PRO A 76 -18.82 -17.50 6.55
N ASN A 77 -17.67 -18.06 6.94
CA ASN A 77 -17.49 -18.73 8.23
C ASN A 77 -17.73 -17.76 9.38
N SER A 78 -17.10 -16.60 9.30
CA SER A 78 -17.21 -15.58 10.34
C SER A 78 -18.58 -14.89 10.31
N LEU A 79 -19.10 -14.60 9.11
CA LEU A 79 -20.34 -13.87 8.91
C LEU A 79 -21.56 -14.64 9.43
N VAL A 80 -21.71 -15.90 9.04
CA VAL A 80 -22.86 -16.73 9.46
C VAL A 80 -22.90 -16.87 10.99
N LEU A 81 -21.76 -17.14 11.62
CA LEU A 81 -21.68 -17.31 13.07
C LEU A 81 -22.06 -16.05 13.85
N ARG A 82 -21.74 -14.85 13.32
CA ARG A 82 -22.09 -13.58 13.97
C ARG A 82 -23.54 -13.16 13.72
N CYS A 83 -24.08 -13.46 12.55
CA CYS A 83 -25.43 -13.04 12.16
C CYS A 83 -26.52 -14.01 12.63
N TYR A 84 -26.22 -15.30 12.77
CA TYR A 84 -27.22 -16.30 13.15
C TYR A 84 -27.65 -16.18 14.62
N ARG A 85 -28.96 -16.20 14.87
CA ARG A 85 -29.55 -16.33 16.20
C ARG A 85 -30.66 -17.40 16.18
N PRO A 86 -30.87 -18.15 17.27
CA PRO A 86 -31.98 -19.09 17.35
C PRO A 86 -33.33 -18.40 17.17
N GLY A 87 -34.24 -19.02 16.41
CA GLY A 87 -35.60 -18.53 16.18
C GLY A 87 -35.76 -17.50 15.07
N MET A 88 -34.69 -17.17 14.33
CA MET A 88 -34.79 -16.34 13.13
C MET A 88 -35.34 -17.13 11.94
N ASP A 89 -35.98 -16.45 11.00
CA ASP A 89 -36.28 -17.00 9.67
C ASP A 89 -35.10 -16.76 8.70
N MET A 90 -35.17 -17.39 7.52
CA MET A 90 -34.11 -17.32 6.51
C MET A 90 -33.97 -15.91 5.91
N SER A 91 -35.09 -15.20 5.70
CA SER A 91 -35.10 -13.82 5.20
C SER A 91 -34.41 -12.84 6.16
N THR A 92 -34.61 -13.01 7.47
CA THR A 92 -33.96 -12.23 8.52
C THR A 92 -32.46 -12.51 8.54
N LEU A 93 -32.05 -13.77 8.44
CA LEU A 93 -30.63 -14.12 8.35
C LEU A 93 -29.97 -13.50 7.12
N GLN A 94 -30.59 -13.61 5.94
CA GLN A 94 -30.09 -12.99 4.71
C GLN A 94 -29.91 -11.47 4.87
N SER A 95 -30.94 -10.80 5.42
CA SER A 95 -30.93 -9.36 5.64
C SER A 95 -29.83 -8.95 6.61
N GLU A 96 -29.68 -9.66 7.73
CA GLU A 96 -28.65 -9.37 8.73
C GLU A 96 -27.24 -9.62 8.20
N MET A 97 -27.02 -10.67 7.39
CA MET A 97 -25.74 -10.92 6.74
C MET A 97 -25.36 -9.79 5.78
N THR A 98 -26.26 -9.40 4.88
CA THR A 98 -25.96 -8.32 3.92
C THR A 98 -25.80 -6.96 4.61
N ARG A 99 -26.54 -6.72 5.70
CA ARG A 99 -26.37 -5.53 6.54
C ARG A 99 -25.02 -5.54 7.25
N SER A 100 -24.64 -6.64 7.91
CA SER A 100 -23.34 -6.74 8.60
C SER A 100 -22.17 -6.48 7.66
N ILE A 101 -22.21 -6.97 6.40
CA ILE A 101 -21.18 -6.66 5.40
C ILE A 101 -21.10 -5.16 5.10
N ARG A 102 -22.24 -4.48 4.96
CA ARG A 102 -22.29 -3.03 4.69
C ARG A 102 -21.80 -2.21 5.87
N ASP A 103 -22.23 -2.55 7.08
CA ASP A 103 -21.81 -1.86 8.30
C ASP A 103 -20.29 -1.99 8.49
N GLU A 104 -19.73 -3.20 8.36
CA GLU A 104 -18.28 -3.43 8.41
C GLU A 104 -17.51 -2.65 7.33
N TRP A 105 -18.08 -2.51 6.13
CA TRP A 105 -17.50 -1.71 5.06
C TRP A 105 -17.49 -0.23 5.40
N GLU A 106 -18.60 0.32 5.90
CA GLU A 106 -18.71 1.73 6.29
C GLU A 106 -17.75 2.09 7.42
N HIS A 107 -17.58 1.20 8.41
CA HIS A 107 -16.62 1.36 9.50
C HIS A 107 -15.15 1.40 9.04
N ASN A 108 -14.88 0.87 7.84
CA ASN A 108 -13.55 0.70 7.28
C ASN A 108 -13.29 1.56 6.04
N LEU A 109 -14.30 2.29 5.56
CA LEU A 109 -14.25 3.09 4.34
C LEU A 109 -13.12 4.15 4.34
N SER A 110 -12.80 4.70 5.51
CA SER A 110 -11.74 5.70 5.66
C SER A 110 -10.34 5.14 5.37
N GLN A 111 -10.15 3.81 5.46
CA GLN A 111 -8.85 3.20 5.25
C GLN A 111 -8.39 3.25 3.79
N GLN A 112 -9.30 3.47 2.84
CA GLN A 112 -9.00 3.53 1.39
C GLN A 112 -7.90 4.54 1.02
N VAL A 113 -7.69 5.58 1.85
CA VAL A 113 -6.67 6.62 1.60
C VAL A 113 -5.24 6.13 1.81
N TYR A 114 -5.05 4.95 2.41
CA TYR A 114 -3.76 4.40 2.80
C TYR A 114 -3.28 3.22 1.94
N MET A 115 -4.05 2.82 0.92
CA MET A 115 -3.74 1.71 0.01
C MET A 115 -3.82 2.17 -1.45
N SER A 116 -3.31 1.36 -2.38
CA SER A 116 -3.47 1.70 -3.80
C SER A 116 -4.92 1.59 -4.26
N SER A 117 -5.22 2.27 -5.37
CA SER A 117 -6.52 2.14 -6.04
C SER A 117 -6.82 0.70 -6.47
N ASP A 118 -5.79 -0.08 -6.83
CA ASP A 118 -5.93 -1.46 -7.28
C ASP A 118 -6.32 -2.38 -6.12
N VAL A 119 -5.63 -2.27 -4.97
CA VAL A 119 -5.99 -3.03 -3.76
C VAL A 119 -7.40 -2.64 -3.31
N TRP A 120 -7.70 -1.34 -3.28
CA TRP A 120 -9.02 -0.88 -2.90
C TRP A 120 -10.12 -1.43 -3.81
N GLN A 121 -9.90 -1.45 -5.12
CA GLN A 121 -10.85 -2.01 -6.08
C GLN A 121 -11.07 -3.50 -5.84
N LYS A 122 -10.02 -4.27 -5.51
CA LYS A 122 -10.13 -5.70 -5.18
C LYS A 122 -10.93 -5.94 -3.91
N ILE A 123 -10.71 -5.15 -2.86
CA ILE A 123 -11.48 -5.26 -1.61
C ILE A 123 -12.96 -4.90 -1.88
N ARG A 124 -13.21 -3.84 -2.65
CA ARG A 124 -14.57 -3.46 -3.04
C ARG A 124 -15.28 -4.57 -3.82
N GLN A 125 -14.57 -5.18 -4.78
CA GLN A 125 -15.07 -6.31 -5.55
C GLN A 125 -15.44 -7.47 -4.62
N ALA A 126 -14.56 -7.82 -3.68
CA ALA A 126 -14.82 -8.88 -2.72
C ALA A 126 -16.07 -8.62 -1.88
N LYS A 127 -16.29 -7.38 -1.43
CA LYS A 127 -17.50 -6.98 -0.71
C LYS A 127 -18.77 -7.22 -1.55
N GLU A 128 -18.80 -6.75 -2.80
CA GLU A 128 -19.97 -6.93 -3.66
C GLU A 128 -20.22 -8.40 -4.00
N GLU A 129 -19.16 -9.16 -4.26
CA GLU A 129 -19.27 -10.60 -4.51
C GLU A 129 -19.77 -11.37 -3.30
N MET A 130 -19.36 -11.00 -2.09
CA MET A 130 -19.89 -11.59 -0.85
C MET A 130 -21.39 -11.32 -0.68
N ILE A 131 -21.85 -10.09 -0.94
CA ILE A 131 -23.29 -9.77 -0.92
C ILE A 131 -24.04 -10.59 -1.97
N ASN A 132 -23.48 -10.70 -3.17
CA ASN A 132 -24.07 -11.48 -4.26
C ASN A 132 -24.17 -12.97 -3.91
N ILE A 133 -23.14 -13.56 -3.29
CA ILE A 133 -23.15 -14.96 -2.84
C ILE A 133 -24.30 -15.20 -1.85
N VAL A 134 -24.49 -14.30 -0.88
CA VAL A 134 -25.59 -14.41 0.09
C VAL A 134 -26.95 -14.37 -0.61
N ASN A 135 -27.15 -13.37 -1.49
CA ASN A 135 -28.43 -13.20 -2.19
C ASN A 135 -28.73 -14.34 -3.17
N SER A 136 -27.74 -14.77 -3.95
CA SER A 136 -27.91 -15.88 -4.89
C SER A 136 -28.13 -17.20 -4.18
N SER A 137 -27.48 -17.41 -3.02
CA SER A 137 -27.72 -18.60 -2.21
C SER A 137 -29.16 -18.66 -1.71
N ALA A 138 -29.68 -17.55 -1.17
CA ALA A 138 -31.07 -17.45 -0.73
C ALA A 138 -32.07 -17.66 -1.88
N ALA A 139 -31.77 -17.12 -3.07
CA ALA A 139 -32.63 -17.27 -4.25
C ALA A 139 -32.76 -18.72 -4.77
N THR A 140 -31.86 -19.64 -4.37
CA THR A 140 -31.94 -21.07 -4.72
C THR A 140 -32.76 -21.91 -3.74
N LEU A 141 -33.29 -21.29 -2.68
CA LEU A 141 -34.04 -21.95 -1.62
C LEU A 141 -35.51 -21.49 -1.62
N ASP A 142 -36.39 -22.33 -1.09
CA ASP A 142 -37.79 -21.96 -0.88
C ASP A 142 -37.90 -20.89 0.21
N LYS A 143 -38.95 -20.05 0.14
CA LYS A 143 -39.14 -18.92 1.07
C LYS A 143 -39.23 -19.34 2.54
N ASP A 144 -39.73 -20.55 2.80
CA ASP A 144 -39.93 -21.11 4.13
C ASP A 144 -38.76 -22.03 4.57
N ALA A 145 -37.67 -22.08 3.81
CA ALA A 145 -36.49 -22.87 4.15
C ALA A 145 -35.87 -22.42 5.47
N ALA A 146 -35.19 -23.34 6.15
CA ALA A 146 -34.55 -23.02 7.42
C ALA A 146 -33.34 -22.08 7.21
N PRO A 147 -33.03 -21.18 8.15
CA PRO A 147 -31.83 -20.34 8.06
C PRO A 147 -30.52 -21.15 7.98
N THR A 148 -30.51 -22.35 8.57
CA THR A 148 -29.39 -23.29 8.49
C THR A 148 -29.17 -23.82 7.08
N GLU A 149 -30.21 -23.92 6.25
CA GLU A 149 -30.09 -24.28 4.84
C GLU A 149 -29.43 -23.15 4.04
N LEU A 150 -29.77 -21.89 4.33
CA LEU A 150 -29.09 -20.73 3.75
C LEU A 150 -27.60 -20.73 4.12
N ALA A 151 -27.28 -20.92 5.40
CA ALA A 151 -25.90 -21.04 5.84
C ALA A 151 -25.14 -22.13 5.08
N GLY A 152 -25.71 -23.34 5.01
CA GLY A 152 -25.13 -24.46 4.26
C GLY A 152 -24.92 -24.15 2.77
N ARG A 153 -25.89 -23.47 2.14
CA ARG A 153 -25.80 -23.08 0.72
C ARG A 153 -24.71 -22.04 0.47
N VAL A 154 -24.57 -21.06 1.36
CA VAL A 154 -23.49 -20.05 1.29
C VAL A 154 -22.14 -20.75 1.39
N PHE A 155 -21.95 -21.65 2.35
CA PHE A 155 -20.71 -22.44 2.49
C PHE A 155 -20.39 -23.29 1.25
N ALA A 156 -21.40 -23.96 0.69
CA ALA A 156 -21.22 -24.79 -0.50
C ALA A 156 -20.81 -23.96 -1.73
N THR A 157 -21.42 -22.79 -1.92
CA THR A 157 -21.11 -21.87 -3.03
C THR A 157 -19.65 -21.41 -3.00
N VAL A 158 -19.14 -21.22 -1.78
CA VAL A 158 -17.79 -20.74 -1.52
C VAL A 158 -16.75 -21.86 -1.58
N THR A 159 -17.16 -23.12 -1.44
CA THR A 159 -16.24 -24.25 -1.64
C THR A 159 -16.01 -24.54 -3.13
N GLN A 160 -16.96 -24.16 -3.99
CA GLN A 160 -16.89 -24.36 -5.45
C GLN A 160 -16.17 -23.25 -6.21
N LYS A 161 -16.00 -22.08 -5.58
CA LYS A 161 -15.33 -20.90 -6.14
C LYS A 161 -14.26 -20.44 -5.18
N ASP A 162 -13.12 -19.97 -5.67
CA ASP A 162 -12.13 -19.32 -4.78
C ASP A 162 -12.81 -18.18 -4.01
N LEU A 163 -12.52 -18.11 -2.70
CA LEU A 163 -13.07 -17.09 -1.81
C LEU A 163 -12.66 -15.70 -2.31
N PRO A 164 -13.60 -14.80 -2.62
CA PRO A 164 -13.25 -13.47 -3.07
C PRO A 164 -12.53 -12.65 -1.99
N THR A 165 -12.80 -12.96 -0.71
CA THR A 165 -12.06 -12.41 0.44
C THR A 165 -10.60 -12.83 0.44
N ASP A 166 -10.32 -14.09 0.11
CA ASP A 166 -8.98 -14.66 0.14
C ASP A 166 -8.15 -14.14 -1.04
N ALA A 167 -8.77 -14.04 -2.22
CA ALA A 167 -8.14 -13.41 -3.38
C ALA A 167 -7.78 -11.93 -3.11
N ALA A 168 -8.66 -11.18 -2.43
CA ALA A 168 -8.36 -9.82 -2.02
C ALA A 168 -7.27 -9.74 -0.95
N LEU A 169 -7.24 -10.66 0.01
CA LEU A 169 -6.20 -10.77 1.03
C LEU A 169 -4.83 -11.02 0.40
N GLU A 170 -4.73 -11.96 -0.53
CA GLU A 170 -3.46 -12.27 -1.23
C GLU A 170 -2.98 -11.09 -2.07
N PHE A 171 -3.88 -10.39 -2.77
CA PHE A 171 -3.54 -9.20 -3.53
C PHE A 171 -3.01 -8.07 -2.62
N MET A 172 -3.65 -7.88 -1.48
CA MET A 172 -3.21 -6.91 -0.46
C MET A 172 -1.85 -7.29 0.15
N LYS A 173 -1.60 -8.58 0.43
CA LYS A 173 -0.29 -9.07 0.91
C LYS A 173 0.82 -8.77 -0.08
N ALA A 174 0.56 -8.94 -1.39
CA ALA A 174 1.53 -8.63 -2.43
C ALA A 174 1.91 -7.14 -2.46
N GLU A 175 0.95 -6.24 -2.26
CA GLU A 175 1.20 -4.80 -2.16
C GLU A 175 2.04 -4.46 -0.92
N ILE A 176 1.69 -5.00 0.25
CA ILE A 176 2.47 -4.80 1.48
C ILE A 176 3.90 -5.28 1.24
N LYS A 177 4.10 -6.47 0.67
CA LYS A 177 5.43 -6.99 0.35
C LYS A 177 6.23 -6.00 -0.50
N SER A 178 5.62 -5.38 -1.51
CA SER A 178 6.30 -4.39 -2.37
C SER A 178 6.71 -3.07 -1.68
N TYR A 179 6.05 -2.71 -0.57
CA TYR A 179 6.37 -1.50 0.19
C TYR A 179 7.40 -1.74 1.31
N PHE A 180 7.50 -2.97 1.79
CA PHE A 180 8.26 -3.32 2.99
C PHE A 180 9.46 -4.25 2.75
N GLU A 181 9.57 -4.89 1.58
CA GLU A 181 10.74 -5.62 1.10
C GLU A 181 11.43 -4.87 -0.06
#